data_AF-V9GCL8-F1
#
_entry.id   AF-V9GCL8-F1
#
_cell.length_a   1.000
_cell.length_b   1.000
_cell.length_c   1.000
_cell.angle_alpha   90.00
_cell.angle_beta   90.00
_cell.angle_gamma   90.00
#
_symmetry.space_group_name_H-M   'P 1'
#
loop_
_entity.id
_entity.type
_entity.pdbx_description
1 polymer ?
#
loop_
_entity_poly.entity_id
_entity_poly.type
_entity_poly.pdbx_seq_one_letter_code
_entity_poly.pdbx_strand_id
1 'polypeptide(L)'
;MIKRSKSEVVFEMFNYIFLAVISGAMIFPILHVAAQSLSSDLAISRGDVGLWPVEFTWSNYAVVLNDTSVWRSFMISVLVTVLGTAINLIATASLAYPLSRTEYNGRKAILMLVLITFIFSAPLIPNYLLIKSLSMLDTVWALMIPGAISAYNLFIMRSFFMNLPNEIIDSAGSTGAESCGLSQASCCRYRNRSWPRWDCSTRLRIGIPTRPLYTISMTESCFRFRFGCVRS
;
A
#
# COMPACT_ATOMS: atom_id res chain seq x y z
N MET A 1 -14.94 32.08 -30.62
CA MET A 1 -13.61 32.51 -30.11
C MET A 1 -13.82 33.50 -28.98
N ILE A 2 -13.60 33.08 -27.73
CA ILE A 2 -13.71 33.96 -26.55
C ILE A 2 -12.45 34.83 -26.54
N LYS A 3 -12.58 36.17 -26.60
CA LYS A 3 -11.45 37.09 -26.49
C LYS A 3 -10.93 37.04 -25.05
N ARG A 4 -9.68 36.58 -24.88
CA ARG A 4 -8.98 36.59 -23.58
C ARG A 4 -8.83 38.03 -23.08
N SER A 5 -9.04 38.24 -21.79
CA SER A 5 -8.80 39.55 -21.16
C SER A 5 -7.31 39.84 -21.14
N LYS A 6 -6.90 41.11 -21.33
CA LYS A 6 -5.49 41.53 -21.23
C LYS A 6 -4.88 41.19 -19.86
N SER A 7 -5.69 41.25 -18.79
CA SER A 7 -5.26 40.87 -17.44
C SER A 7 -4.94 39.38 -17.31
N GLU A 8 -5.70 38.54 -18.00
CA GLU A 8 -5.53 37.08 -17.99
C GLU A 8 -4.21 36.69 -18.68
N VAL A 9 -3.90 37.32 -19.82
CA VAL A 9 -2.65 37.06 -20.56
C VAL A 9 -1.41 37.50 -19.77
N VAL A 10 -1.47 38.64 -19.06
CA VAL A 10 -0.35 39.11 -18.22
C VAL A 10 -0.14 38.19 -17.02
N PHE A 11 -1.21 37.77 -16.36
CA PHE A 11 -1.13 36.82 -15.24
C PHE A 11 -0.58 35.46 -15.67
N GLU A 12 -1.05 34.95 -16.81
CA GLU A 12 -0.57 33.69 -17.38
C GLU A 12 0.91 33.77 -17.77
N MET A 13 1.35 34.86 -18.41
CA MET A 13 2.76 35.09 -18.74
C MET A 13 3.65 35.15 -17.48
N PHE A 14 3.21 35.87 -16.44
CA PHE A 14 3.92 35.92 -15.16
C PHE A 14 4.05 34.52 -14.54
N ASN A 15 2.97 33.73 -14.52
CA ASN A 15 2.98 32.39 -13.98
C ASN A 15 3.95 31.48 -14.76
N TYR A 16 3.93 31.53 -16.09
CA TYR A 16 4.90 30.77 -16.90
C TYR A 16 6.34 31.17 -16.61
N ILE A 17 6.66 32.46 -16.51
CA ILE A 17 8.01 32.91 -16.17
C ILE A 17 8.40 32.43 -14.77
N PHE A 18 7.50 32.55 -13.80
CA PHE A 18 7.72 32.10 -12.43
C PHE A 18 7.99 30.59 -12.34
N LEU A 19 7.17 29.77 -13.00
CA LEU A 19 7.38 28.32 -13.08
C LEU A 19 8.66 27.96 -13.84
N ALA A 20 9.01 28.71 -14.89
CA ALA A 20 10.24 28.50 -15.65
C ALA A 20 11.50 28.79 -14.80
N VAL A 21 11.49 29.85 -13.99
CA VAL A 21 12.59 30.17 -13.07
C VAL A 21 12.75 29.09 -12.00
N ILE A 22 11.65 28.64 -11.40
CA ILE A 22 11.70 27.55 -10.40
C ILE A 22 12.23 26.25 -11.03
N SER A 23 11.76 25.91 -12.22
CA SER A 23 12.25 24.73 -12.95
C SER A 23 13.74 24.85 -13.26
N GLY A 24 14.21 26.01 -13.72
CA GLY A 24 15.63 26.27 -13.96
C GLY A 24 16.49 26.14 -12.70
N ALA A 25 16.01 26.66 -11.56
CA ALA A 25 16.71 26.55 -10.28
C ALA A 25 16.86 25.10 -9.80
N MET A 26 15.90 24.23 -10.11
CA MET A 26 15.98 22.79 -9.80
C MET A 26 16.93 22.03 -10.73
N ILE A 27 17.02 22.44 -12.00
CA ILE A 27 17.91 21.81 -12.99
C ILE A 27 19.38 22.23 -12.75
N PHE A 28 19.62 23.44 -12.27
CA PHE A 28 20.95 23.98 -12.00
C PHE A 28 21.89 23.06 -11.20
N PRO A 29 21.52 22.52 -10.02
CA PRO A 29 22.40 21.62 -9.26
C PRO A 29 22.67 20.30 -9.98
N ILE A 30 21.72 19.80 -10.79
CA ILE A 30 21.91 18.56 -11.56
C ILE A 30 22.96 18.78 -12.65
N LEU A 31 22.88 19.91 -13.36
CA LEU A 31 23.88 20.28 -14.37
C LEU A 31 25.27 20.48 -13.76
N HIS A 32 25.35 21.09 -12.58
CA HIS A 32 26.61 21.31 -11.88
C HIS A 32 27.28 19.99 -11.48
N VAL A 33 26.53 19.04 -10.91
CA VAL A 33 27.05 17.70 -10.57
C VAL A 33 27.50 16.95 -11.83
N ALA A 34 26.77 17.07 -12.94
CA ALA A 34 27.16 16.47 -14.22
C ALA A 34 28.41 17.11 -14.83
N ALA A 35 28.59 18.42 -14.69
CA ALA A 35 29.81 19.11 -15.11
C ALA A 35 31.01 18.68 -14.26
N GLN A 36 30.82 18.52 -12.94
CA GLN A 36 31.85 18.03 -12.03
C GLN A 36 32.26 16.59 -12.33
N SER A 37 31.32 15.68 -12.64
CA SER A 37 31.66 14.28 -12.92
C SER A 37 32.53 14.09 -14.17
N LEU A 38 32.47 15.03 -15.13
CA LEU A 38 33.23 15.04 -16.39
C LEU A 38 34.52 15.88 -16.34
N SER A 39 34.78 16.59 -15.24
CA SER A 39 35.94 17.47 -15.08
C SER A 39 37.10 16.76 -14.37
N SER A 40 38.33 17.24 -14.56
CA SER A 40 39.51 16.68 -13.87
C SER A 40 39.49 16.96 -12.35
N ASP A 41 40.05 16.05 -11.53
CA ASP A 41 40.14 16.24 -10.07
C ASP A 41 40.87 17.55 -9.68
N LEU A 42 41.84 17.97 -10.50
CA LEU A 42 42.58 19.22 -10.32
C LEU A 42 41.69 20.44 -10.55
N ALA A 43 40.83 20.42 -11.58
CA ALA A 43 39.86 21.48 -11.84
C ALA A 43 38.75 21.53 -10.78
N ILE A 44 38.31 20.38 -10.28
CA ILE A 44 37.33 20.28 -9.18
C ILE A 44 37.91 20.87 -7.89
N SER A 45 39.15 20.50 -7.55
CA SER A 45 39.82 20.97 -6.32
C SER A 45 40.11 22.47 -6.31
N ARG A 46 40.25 23.09 -7.49
CA ARG A 46 40.44 24.54 -7.65
C ARG A 46 39.13 25.33 -7.61
N GLY A 47 37.98 24.67 -7.72
CA GLY A 47 36.67 25.32 -7.74
C GLY A 47 36.32 26.00 -9.07
N ASP A 48 37.03 25.69 -10.16
CA ASP A 48 36.85 26.34 -11.46
C ASP A 48 35.65 25.77 -12.25
N VAL A 49 35.02 24.69 -11.78
CA VAL A 49 33.91 24.01 -12.46
C VAL A 49 32.60 24.75 -12.18
N GLY A 50 32.09 25.47 -13.19
CA GLY A 50 30.79 26.14 -13.14
C GLY A 50 29.66 25.28 -13.71
N LEU A 51 29.07 25.75 -14.81
CA LEU A 51 28.04 25.02 -15.58
C LEU A 51 28.63 24.15 -16.70
N TRP A 52 29.87 24.42 -17.11
CA TRP A 52 30.55 23.69 -18.17
C TRP A 52 31.74 22.93 -17.60
N PRO A 53 31.98 21.68 -18.05
CA PRO A 53 33.12 20.91 -17.59
C PRO A 53 34.43 21.59 -18.01
N VAL A 54 35.39 21.61 -17.11
CA VAL A 54 36.74 22.13 -17.33
C VAL A 54 37.66 20.92 -17.41
N GLU A 55 38.51 20.87 -18.46
CA GLU A 55 39.39 19.72 -18.73
C GLU A 55 38.61 18.39 -18.85
N PHE A 56 37.78 18.29 -19.89
CA PHE A 56 36.94 17.13 -20.15
C PHE A 56 37.73 15.82 -20.14
N THR A 57 37.41 14.94 -19.19
CA THR A 57 38.08 13.64 -19.01
C THR A 57 37.10 12.53 -18.66
N TRP A 58 37.40 11.32 -19.13
CA TRP A 58 36.67 10.09 -18.78
C TRP A 58 37.34 9.30 -17.65
N SER A 59 38.46 9.78 -17.11
CA SER A 59 39.25 9.08 -16.08
C SER A 59 38.42 8.74 -14.83
N ASN A 60 37.58 9.67 -14.37
CA ASN A 60 36.78 9.49 -13.15
C ASN A 60 35.80 8.33 -13.29
N TYR A 61 35.17 8.19 -14.45
CA TYR A 61 34.28 7.07 -14.74
C TYR A 61 35.04 5.75 -14.83
N ALA A 62 36.25 5.73 -15.43
CA ALA A 62 37.08 4.54 -15.48
C ALA A 62 37.49 4.03 -14.08
N VAL A 63 37.76 4.94 -13.14
CA VAL A 63 38.06 4.60 -11.74
C VAL A 63 36.85 3.96 -11.07
N VAL A 64 35.66 4.56 -11.20
CA VAL A 64 34.42 4.05 -10.60
C VAL A 64 34.00 2.70 -11.19
N LEU A 65 34.16 2.50 -12.51
CA LEU A 65 33.80 1.27 -13.19
C LEU A 65 34.73 0.10 -12.86
N ASN A 66 35.99 0.36 -12.54
CA ASN A 66 36.95 -0.67 -12.14
C ASN A 66 36.85 -1.04 -10.64
N ASP A 67 36.15 -0.26 -9.83
CA ASP A 67 36.00 -0.55 -8.40
C ASP A 67 34.87 -1.58 -8.14
N THR A 68 35.27 -2.78 -7.74
CA THR A 68 34.35 -3.87 -7.38
C THR A 68 33.45 -3.54 -6.19
N SER A 69 33.88 -2.65 -5.28
CA SER A 69 33.11 -2.23 -4.10
C SER A 69 31.86 -1.44 -4.51
N VAL A 70 31.99 -0.60 -5.53
CA VAL A 70 30.88 0.20 -6.09
C VAL A 70 29.83 -0.74 -6.68
N TRP A 71 30.25 -1.71 -7.50
CA TRP A 71 29.34 -2.69 -8.11
C TRP A 71 28.61 -3.55 -7.06
N ARG A 72 29.32 -3.99 -6.02
CA ARG A 72 28.71 -4.75 -4.91
C ARG A 72 27.67 -3.91 -4.16
N SER A 73 28.00 -2.67 -3.83
CA SER A 73 27.10 -1.76 -3.11
C SER A 73 25.87 -1.41 -3.95
N PHE A 74 26.05 -1.22 -5.26
CA PHE A 74 24.98 -1.02 -6.21
C PHE A 74 24.04 -2.24 -6.29
N MET A 75 24.59 -3.45 -6.40
CA MET A 75 23.80 -4.68 -6.43
C MET A 75 22.97 -4.87 -5.15
N ILE A 76 23.55 -4.60 -3.97
CA ILE A 76 22.82 -4.67 -2.70
C ILE A 76 21.70 -3.64 -2.67
N SER A 77 21.93 -2.41 -3.14
CA SER A 77 20.92 -1.35 -3.18
C SER A 77 19.74 -1.70 -4.09
N VAL A 78 20.03 -2.24 -5.29
CA VAL A 78 19.02 -2.73 -6.23
C VAL A 78 18.24 -3.90 -5.62
N LEU A 79 18.93 -4.86 -5.01
CA LEU A 79 18.30 -6.00 -4.37
C LEU A 79 17.39 -5.58 -3.21
N VAL A 80 17.84 -4.67 -2.35
CA VAL A 80 17.06 -4.15 -1.22
C VAL A 80 15.83 -3.38 -1.70
N THR A 81 15.96 -2.55 -2.73
CA THR A 81 14.83 -1.78 -3.25
C THR A 81 13.80 -2.68 -3.92
N VAL A 82 14.20 -3.61 -4.80
CA VAL A 82 13.26 -4.50 -5.51
C VAL A 82 12.60 -5.49 -4.56
N LEU A 83 13.39 -6.28 -3.82
CA LEU A 83 12.83 -7.29 -2.92
C LEU A 83 12.13 -6.65 -1.71
N GLY A 84 12.71 -5.58 -1.15
CA GLY A 84 12.12 -4.87 -0.02
C GLY A 84 10.77 -4.25 -0.37
N THR A 85 10.66 -3.60 -1.54
CA THR A 85 9.37 -3.04 -1.98
C THR A 85 8.35 -4.12 -2.32
N ALA A 86 8.76 -5.23 -2.96
CA ALA A 86 7.86 -6.34 -3.26
C ALA A 86 7.30 -6.98 -1.99
N ILE A 87 8.16 -7.27 -1.00
CA ILE A 87 7.75 -7.80 0.30
C ILE A 87 6.84 -6.81 1.03
N ASN A 88 7.18 -5.52 1.02
CA ASN A 88 6.39 -4.47 1.65
C ASN A 88 4.98 -4.38 1.05
N LEU A 89 4.89 -4.42 -0.27
CA LEU A 89 3.63 -4.33 -0.99
C LEU A 89 2.76 -5.56 -0.72
N ILE A 90 3.33 -6.77 -0.77
CA ILE A 90 2.60 -8.03 -0.52
C ILE A 90 2.09 -8.08 0.92
N ALA A 91 2.94 -7.76 1.90
CA ALA A 91 2.57 -7.76 3.31
C ALA A 91 1.49 -6.70 3.60
N THR A 92 1.65 -5.49 3.06
CA THR A 92 0.71 -4.40 3.25
C THR A 92 -0.62 -4.66 2.55
N ALA A 93 -0.63 -5.20 1.33
CA ALA A 93 -1.85 -5.53 0.60
C ALA A 93 -2.65 -6.63 1.31
N SER A 94 -1.97 -7.66 1.81
CA SER A 94 -2.58 -8.76 2.56
C SER A 94 -3.25 -8.28 3.86
N LEU A 95 -2.67 -7.29 4.53
CA LEU A 95 -3.26 -6.67 5.74
C LEU A 95 -4.34 -5.64 5.41
N ALA A 96 -4.18 -4.86 4.35
CA ALA A 96 -5.11 -3.78 3.98
C ALA A 96 -6.43 -4.31 3.42
N TYR A 97 -6.42 -5.44 2.71
CA TYR A 97 -7.61 -6.04 2.11
C TYR A 97 -8.72 -6.34 3.14
N PRO A 98 -8.50 -7.13 4.21
CA PRO A 98 -9.53 -7.40 5.21
C PRO A 98 -9.94 -6.13 5.98
N LEU A 99 -9.03 -5.17 6.16
CA LEU A 99 -9.33 -3.90 6.84
C LEU A 99 -10.20 -2.93 6.02
N SER A 100 -10.27 -3.11 4.71
CA SER A 100 -11.10 -2.30 3.81
C SER A 100 -12.57 -2.72 3.85
N ARG A 101 -12.85 -4.02 4.01
CA ARG A 101 -14.21 -4.58 4.01
C ARG A 101 -14.92 -4.31 5.34
N THR A 102 -16.22 -4.06 5.27
CA THR A 102 -17.08 -3.79 6.44
C THR A 102 -17.48 -5.05 7.20
N GLU A 103 -17.30 -6.23 6.59
CA GLU A 103 -17.75 -7.52 7.11
C GLU A 103 -16.87 -8.07 8.24
N TYR A 104 -15.63 -7.58 8.37
CA TYR A 104 -14.71 -8.04 9.41
C TYR A 104 -14.93 -7.29 10.73
N ASN A 105 -15.35 -8.04 11.75
CA ASN A 105 -15.46 -7.55 13.13
C ASN A 105 -14.05 -7.30 13.71
N GLY A 106 -13.82 -6.11 14.29
CA GLY A 106 -12.54 -5.72 14.90
C GLY A 106 -11.69 -4.73 14.08
N ARG A 107 -12.10 -4.36 12.87
CA ARG A 107 -11.36 -3.43 11.99
C ARG A 107 -10.99 -2.10 12.66
N LYS A 108 -11.91 -1.51 13.44
CA LYS A 108 -11.70 -0.21 14.11
C LYS A 108 -10.61 -0.30 15.18
N ALA A 109 -10.54 -1.41 15.92
CA ALA A 109 -9.52 -1.63 16.93
C ALA A 109 -8.13 -1.81 16.30
N ILE A 110 -8.03 -2.61 15.24
CA ILE A 110 -6.76 -2.82 14.52
C ILE A 110 -6.27 -1.51 13.88
N LEU A 111 -7.17 -0.77 13.22
CA LEU A 111 -6.82 0.53 12.63
C LEU A 111 -6.36 1.55 13.69
N MET A 112 -6.99 1.54 14.86
CA MET A 112 -6.59 2.40 15.98
C MET A 112 -5.21 2.00 16.52
N LEU A 113 -4.93 0.70 16.65
CA LEU A 113 -3.61 0.21 17.08
C LEU A 113 -2.51 0.63 16.09
N VAL A 114 -2.74 0.41 14.79
CA VAL A 114 -1.77 0.81 13.74
C VAL A 114 -1.54 2.33 13.75
N LEU A 115 -2.61 3.13 13.92
CA LEU A 115 -2.50 4.58 14.02
C LEU A 115 -1.66 5.01 15.24
N ILE A 116 -1.87 4.36 16.40
CA ILE A 116 -1.09 4.62 17.61
C ILE A 116 0.38 4.30 17.34
N THR A 117 0.71 3.13 16.78
CA THR A 117 2.12 2.79 16.48
C THR A 117 2.76 3.72 15.45
N PHE A 118 1.99 4.29 14.53
CA PHE A 118 2.50 5.25 13.55
C PHE A 118 2.85 6.60 14.19
N ILE A 119 2.04 7.06 15.16
CA ILE A 119 2.32 8.29 15.92
C ILE A 119 3.47 8.07 16.91
N PHE A 120 3.49 6.92 17.58
CA PHE A 120 4.51 6.54 18.56
C PHE A 120 5.56 5.62 17.93
N SER A 121 6.38 6.16 17.03
CA SER A 121 7.48 5.40 16.42
C SER A 121 8.66 5.25 17.38
N ALA A 122 9.27 4.07 17.41
CA ALA A 122 10.45 3.80 18.23
C ALA A 122 11.67 4.62 17.74
N PRO A 123 12.49 5.18 18.65
CA PRO A 123 13.74 5.85 18.29
C PRO A 123 14.76 4.90 17.65
N LEU A 124 15.81 5.45 17.04
CA LEU A 124 16.85 4.67 16.36
C LEU A 124 17.58 3.70 17.31
N ILE A 125 17.90 4.14 18.54
CA ILE A 125 18.68 3.33 19.51
C ILE A 125 17.93 2.05 19.90
N PRO A 126 16.65 2.08 20.36
CA PRO A 126 15.90 0.87 20.64
C PRO A 126 15.74 -0.07 19.45
N ASN A 127 15.52 0.47 18.24
CA ASN A 127 15.44 -0.35 17.03
C ASN A 127 16.74 -1.08 16.73
N TYR A 128 17.89 -0.41 16.91
CA TYR A 128 19.19 -1.06 16.74
C TYR A 128 19.41 -2.18 17.78
N LEU A 129 19.06 -1.95 19.04
CA LEU A 129 19.15 -2.96 20.09
C LEU A 129 18.27 -4.18 19.81
N LEU A 130 17.08 -3.99 19.22
CA LEU A 130 16.20 -5.07 18.78
C LEU A 130 16.85 -5.89 17.66
N ILE A 131 17.37 -5.25 16.61
CA ILE A 131 18.03 -5.99 15.51
C ILE A 131 19.27 -6.75 16.02
N LYS A 132 19.99 -6.15 16.97
CA LYS A 132 21.12 -6.80 17.64
C LYS A 132 20.69 -8.03 18.44
N SER A 133 19.58 -7.97 19.18
CA SER A 133 19.10 -9.14 19.93
C SER A 133 18.58 -10.25 19.03
N LEU A 134 18.09 -9.91 17.83
CA LEU A 134 17.73 -10.88 16.79
C LEU A 134 18.95 -11.54 16.11
N SER A 135 20.18 -11.11 16.42
CA SER A 135 21.43 -11.60 15.80
C SER A 135 21.50 -11.45 14.28
N MET A 136 20.79 -10.46 13.72
CA MET A 136 20.71 -10.23 12.26
C MET A 136 21.58 -9.06 11.79
N LEU A 137 22.52 -8.59 12.62
CA LEU A 137 23.41 -7.48 12.28
C LEU A 137 24.24 -7.82 11.02
N ASP A 138 24.53 -6.78 10.22
CA ASP A 138 25.28 -6.86 8.96
C ASP A 138 24.67 -7.78 7.88
N THR A 139 23.36 -8.05 7.95
CA THR A 139 22.63 -8.78 6.91
C THR A 139 21.62 -7.90 6.17
N VAL A 140 21.32 -8.26 4.92
CA VAL A 140 20.31 -7.58 4.09
C VAL A 140 18.92 -7.62 4.75
N TRP A 141 18.62 -8.69 5.49
CA TRP A 141 17.35 -8.88 6.18
C TRP A 141 17.10 -7.86 7.29
N ALA A 142 18.16 -7.36 7.94
CA ALA A 142 18.04 -6.31 8.94
C ALA A 142 17.46 -5.00 8.37
N LEU A 143 17.62 -4.76 7.07
CA LEU A 143 17.04 -3.59 6.38
C LEU A 143 15.59 -3.84 5.97
N MET A 144 15.26 -5.06 5.53
CA MET A 144 13.94 -5.38 4.99
C MET A 144 12.88 -5.60 6.07
N ILE A 145 13.20 -6.33 7.14
CA ILE A 145 12.20 -6.77 8.13
C ILE A 145 11.55 -5.60 8.89
N PRO A 146 12.31 -4.64 9.45
CA PRO A 146 11.71 -3.54 10.20
C PRO A 146 10.85 -2.62 9.33
N GLY A 147 11.22 -2.48 8.05
CA GLY A 147 10.50 -1.68 7.06
C GLY A 147 9.43 -2.48 6.28
N ALA A 148 9.20 -3.75 6.58
CA ALA A 148 8.33 -4.61 5.78
C ALA A 148 6.85 -4.20 5.84
N ILE A 149 6.41 -3.56 6.93
CA ILE A 149 5.03 -3.05 7.04
C ILE A 149 5.11 -1.55 7.33
N SER A 150 4.67 -0.76 6.36
CA SER A 150 4.56 0.69 6.52
C SER A 150 3.11 1.07 6.79
N ALA A 151 2.84 1.67 7.95
CA ALA A 151 1.50 2.12 8.33
C ALA A 151 0.93 3.14 7.33
N TYR A 152 1.76 4.03 6.79
CA TYR A 152 1.36 4.99 5.76
C TYR A 152 0.89 4.28 4.47
N ASN A 153 1.68 3.32 3.98
CA ASN A 153 1.31 2.53 2.79
C ASN A 153 0.01 1.76 3.02
N LEU A 154 -0.20 1.25 4.25
CA LEU A 154 -1.44 0.55 4.62
C LEU A 154 -2.66 1.47 4.53
N PHE A 155 -2.57 2.71 5.01
CA PHE A 155 -3.69 3.66 4.93
C PHE A 155 -4.03 4.04 3.49
N ILE A 156 -3.01 4.25 2.63
CA ILE A 156 -3.23 4.51 1.20
C ILE A 156 -3.90 3.31 0.54
N MET A 157 -3.33 2.11 0.71
CA MET A 157 -3.83 0.90 0.09
C MET A 157 -5.26 0.58 0.52
N ARG A 158 -5.57 0.76 1.81
CA ARG A 158 -6.94 0.63 2.32
C ARG A 158 -7.90 1.64 1.68
N SER A 159 -7.48 2.89 1.51
CA SER A 159 -8.29 3.91 0.84
C SER A 159 -8.57 3.50 -0.60
N PHE A 160 -7.58 3.01 -1.32
CA PHE A 160 -7.74 2.51 -2.68
C PHE A 160 -8.78 1.38 -2.77
N PHE A 161 -8.70 0.37 -1.90
CA PHE A 161 -9.67 -0.73 -1.87
C PHE A 161 -11.09 -0.29 -1.50
N MET A 162 -11.27 0.76 -0.69
CA MET A 162 -12.61 1.29 -0.37
C MET A 162 -13.22 2.10 -1.51
N ASN A 163 -12.40 2.71 -2.37
CA ASN A 163 -12.87 3.50 -3.51
C ASN A 163 -13.22 2.63 -4.74
N LEU A 164 -12.91 1.33 -4.71
CA LEU A 164 -13.25 0.42 -5.80
C LEU A 164 -14.79 0.23 -5.88
N PRO A 165 -15.42 0.45 -7.04
CA PRO A 165 -16.85 0.25 -7.18
C PRO A 165 -17.21 -1.24 -7.01
N ASN A 166 -18.33 -1.50 -6.34
CA ASN A 166 -18.81 -2.86 -6.08
C ASN A 166 -19.09 -3.66 -7.37
N GLU A 167 -19.28 -2.99 -8.50
CA GLU A 167 -19.50 -3.60 -9.81
C GLU A 167 -18.32 -4.46 -10.27
N ILE A 168 -17.08 -4.04 -9.99
CA ILE A 168 -15.87 -4.81 -10.32
C ILE A 168 -15.79 -6.07 -9.45
N ILE A 169 -16.28 -5.99 -8.22
CA ILE A 169 -16.29 -7.11 -7.28
C ILE A 169 -17.38 -8.12 -7.67
N ASP A 170 -18.56 -7.64 -8.09
CA ASP A 170 -19.69 -8.48 -8.49
C ASP A 170 -19.44 -9.17 -9.84
N SER A 171 -18.80 -8.45 -10.79
CA SER A 171 -18.36 -9.04 -12.06
C SER A 171 -17.23 -10.08 -11.88
N ALA A 172 -16.28 -9.84 -10.97
CA ALA A 172 -15.30 -10.84 -10.57
C ALA A 172 -15.96 -12.07 -9.91
N GLY A 173 -17.03 -11.87 -9.12
CA GLY A 173 -17.84 -12.97 -8.58
C GLY A 173 -18.59 -13.75 -9.67
N SER A 174 -19.06 -13.06 -10.71
CA SER A 174 -19.83 -13.67 -11.81
C SER A 174 -18.99 -14.51 -12.78
N THR A 175 -17.68 -14.26 -12.87
CA THR A 175 -16.77 -14.97 -13.80
C THR A 175 -16.07 -16.18 -13.15
N GLY A 176 -16.41 -16.53 -11.89
CA GLY A 176 -15.93 -17.75 -11.23
C GLY A 176 -15.77 -17.60 -9.72
N ALA A 177 -16.88 -17.66 -8.98
CA ALA A 177 -16.86 -17.86 -7.53
C ALA A 177 -18.12 -18.61 -7.05
N GLU A 178 -18.37 -19.78 -7.62
CA GLU A 178 -19.13 -20.83 -6.96
C GLU A 178 -18.20 -21.64 -6.03
N SER A 179 -17.50 -20.98 -5.11
CA SER A 179 -16.76 -21.68 -4.04
C SER A 179 -16.48 -20.75 -2.85
N CYS A 180 -16.85 -21.19 -1.65
CA CYS A 180 -16.53 -20.60 -0.35
C CYS A 180 -17.25 -19.29 0.04
N GLY A 181 -18.58 -19.40 0.19
CA GLY A 181 -19.16 -19.27 1.54
C GLY A 181 -19.21 -17.90 2.20
N LEU A 182 -19.70 -16.85 1.53
CA LEU A 182 -20.08 -15.59 2.20
C LEU A 182 -21.40 -14.94 1.74
N SER A 183 -22.24 -15.60 0.91
CA SER A 183 -23.42 -14.93 0.32
C SER A 183 -24.76 -15.69 0.34
N GLN A 184 -24.95 -16.68 1.22
CA GLN A 184 -26.30 -17.27 1.36
C GLN A 184 -27.29 -16.34 2.10
N ALA A 185 -26.80 -15.38 2.89
CA ALA A 185 -27.63 -14.37 3.53
C ALA A 185 -28.08 -13.25 2.57
N SER A 186 -27.26 -12.88 1.58
CA SER A 186 -27.61 -11.86 0.57
C SER A 186 -28.58 -12.41 -0.48
N CYS A 187 -28.47 -13.69 -0.84
CA CYS A 187 -29.41 -14.35 -1.76
C CYS A 187 -30.85 -14.43 -1.19
N CYS A 188 -31.00 -14.50 0.14
CA CYS A 188 -32.32 -14.42 0.78
C CYS A 188 -32.94 -13.01 0.84
N ARG A 189 -32.15 -11.94 0.64
CA ARG A 189 -32.66 -10.56 0.71
C ARG A 189 -33.15 -10.01 -0.64
N TYR A 190 -32.78 -10.65 -1.76
CA TYR A 190 -33.21 -10.26 -3.11
C TYR A 190 -34.39 -11.08 -3.68
N ARG A 191 -34.99 -11.97 -2.88
CA ARG A 191 -36.19 -12.74 -3.26
C ARG A 191 -37.47 -12.08 -2.72
N ASN A 192 -37.68 -10.79 -2.96
CA ASN A 192 -38.97 -10.16 -2.62
C ASN A 192 -39.39 -8.98 -3.51
N ARG A 193 -39.04 -9.01 -4.79
CA ARG A 193 -39.76 -8.25 -5.82
C ARG A 193 -40.06 -9.18 -6.99
N SER A 194 -41.36 -9.31 -7.28
CA SER A 194 -41.97 -9.90 -8.47
C SER A 194 -41.75 -11.40 -8.75
N TRP A 195 -42.48 -12.29 -8.04
CA TRP A 195 -43.00 -13.53 -8.66
C TRP A 195 -44.40 -13.85 -8.11
N PRO A 196 -45.35 -14.28 -8.96
CA PRO A 196 -46.72 -14.57 -8.58
C PRO A 196 -46.82 -15.80 -7.66
N ARG A 197 -47.82 -15.72 -6.79
CA ARG A 197 -48.16 -16.66 -5.72
C ARG A 197 -48.61 -17.99 -6.33
N TRP A 198 -47.76 -19.00 -6.33
CA TRP A 198 -48.22 -20.38 -6.54
C TRP A 198 -48.76 -20.91 -5.22
N ASP A 199 -50.07 -21.15 -5.25
CA ASP A 199 -50.87 -21.78 -4.22
C ASP A 199 -50.38 -23.21 -3.95
N CYS A 200 -49.77 -23.43 -2.79
CA CYS A 200 -49.46 -24.77 -2.27
C CYS A 200 -50.66 -25.32 -1.50
N SER A 201 -51.78 -25.48 -2.18
CA SER A 201 -52.97 -26.20 -1.70
C SER A 201 -53.11 -27.51 -2.48
N THR A 202 -52.26 -28.51 -2.20
CA THR A 202 -52.63 -29.93 -2.44
C THR A 202 -51.79 -30.91 -1.60
N ARG A 203 -52.24 -31.07 -0.35
CA ARG A 203 -52.50 -32.35 0.36
C ARG A 203 -51.70 -33.60 -0.07
N LEU A 204 -50.92 -34.16 0.86
CA LEU A 204 -50.88 -35.61 1.10
C LEU A 204 -50.53 -35.92 2.56
N ARG A 205 -51.53 -36.40 3.29
CA ARG A 205 -51.39 -37.04 4.60
C ARG A 205 -50.87 -38.46 4.38
N ILE A 206 -49.79 -38.83 5.06
CA ILE A 206 -49.58 -40.20 5.54
C ILE A 206 -49.02 -40.06 6.95
N GLY A 207 -49.71 -40.63 7.93
CA GLY A 207 -49.29 -40.61 9.34
C GLY A 207 -48.33 -41.76 9.66
N ILE A 208 -47.51 -41.57 10.70
CA ILE A 208 -47.30 -42.46 11.86
C ILE A 208 -46.23 -41.80 12.78
N PRO A 209 -46.35 -41.87 14.11
CA PRO A 209 -45.51 -41.11 15.05
C PRO A 209 -44.44 -41.98 15.75
N THR A 210 -43.24 -41.44 16.01
CA THR A 210 -42.39 -41.78 17.17
C THR A 210 -41.21 -40.79 17.29
N ARG A 211 -40.84 -40.47 18.54
CA ARG A 211 -39.79 -39.51 18.94
C ARG A 211 -38.37 -40.15 18.93
N PRO A 212 -37.35 -39.56 19.60
CA PRO A 212 -36.18 -38.92 18.99
C PRO A 212 -34.90 -39.75 19.17
N LEU A 213 -33.85 -39.48 18.38
CA LEU A 213 -32.50 -39.93 18.74
C LEU A 213 -31.47 -38.86 18.41
N TYR A 214 -30.88 -38.37 19.49
CA TYR A 214 -29.68 -37.55 19.56
C TYR A 214 -28.49 -38.28 18.92
N THR A 215 -27.69 -37.56 18.14
CA THR A 215 -26.22 -37.73 18.15
C THR A 215 -25.58 -36.36 18.33
N ILE A 216 -24.86 -36.25 19.43
CA ILE A 216 -24.14 -35.10 19.95
C ILE A 216 -22.73 -35.07 19.35
N SER A 217 -22.32 -33.92 18.85
CA SER A 217 -21.03 -33.28 19.18
C SER A 217 -21.34 -31.79 19.36
N MET A 218 -21.57 -31.27 20.57
CA MET A 218 -20.55 -30.78 21.53
C MET A 218 -19.30 -30.26 20.78
N THR A 219 -18.93 -28.97 20.82
CA THR A 219 -19.09 -28.03 21.94
C THR A 219 -19.03 -26.58 21.43
N GLU A 220 -20.17 -25.89 21.54
CA GLU A 220 -20.20 -24.45 21.83
C GLU A 220 -19.67 -24.20 23.25
N SER A 221 -18.73 -23.26 23.39
CA SER A 221 -18.45 -22.41 24.55
C SER A 221 -17.18 -21.62 24.21
N CYS A 222 -17.02 -20.31 24.38
CA CYS A 222 -17.85 -19.27 24.95
C CYS A 222 -17.07 -17.96 24.70
N PHE A 223 -17.59 -17.04 23.89
CA PHE A 223 -17.45 -15.61 24.19
C PHE A 223 -18.60 -14.83 23.57
N ARG A 224 -19.74 -14.98 24.23
CA ARG A 224 -20.97 -14.24 23.98
C ARG A 224 -20.92 -12.96 24.80
N PHE A 225 -20.32 -11.88 24.27
CA PHE A 225 -20.53 -10.55 24.85
C PHE A 225 -21.86 -9.99 24.35
N ARG A 226 -22.86 -10.13 25.21
CA ARG A 226 -24.19 -9.56 25.07
C ARG A 226 -24.15 -8.15 25.63
N PHE A 227 -23.92 -7.14 24.78
CA PHE A 227 -24.34 -5.78 25.12
C PHE A 227 -25.74 -5.54 24.56
N GLY A 228 -26.67 -5.32 25.49
CA GLY A 228 -28.08 -5.09 25.21
C GLY A 228 -28.28 -3.81 24.41
N CYS A 229 -29.07 -3.94 23.35
CA CYS A 229 -29.73 -2.81 22.72
C CYS A 229 -30.98 -2.50 23.56
N VAL A 230 -30.84 -1.60 24.53
CA VAL A 230 -31.98 -0.91 25.14
C VAL A 230 -32.48 0.08 24.11
N ARG A 231 -33.71 -0.13 23.68
CA ARG A 231 -34.48 0.75 22.81
C ARG A 231 -35.54 1.39 23.71
N SER A 232 -35.36 2.68 24.01
CA SER A 232 -36.38 3.61 24.49
C SER A 232 -36.19 4.89 23.71
#